data_AF-A0A2V9ZFB1-F1
#
_entry.id   AF-A0A2V9ZFB1-F1
#
_cell.length_a   1.000
_cell.length_b   1.000
_cell.length_c   1.000
_cell.angle_alpha   90.00
_cell.angle_beta   90.00
_cell.angle_gamma   90.00
#
_symmetry.space_group_name_H-M   'P 1'
#
loop_
_entity.id
_entity.type
_entity.pdbx_description
1 polymer ?
#
loop_
_entity_poly.entity_id
_entity_poly.type
_entity_poly.pdbx_seq_one_letter_code
_entity_poly.pdbx_strand_id
1 'polypeptide(L)'
;MRWIRLALAACLLLSTVTAAPDEKRISIYSPVADYSLNIAERDGKDYVGLLEILEPLGAVSAKSDGEKWKLRFNDTEGQFTNGGNKARIRGHD
;
A
#
# COMPACT_ATOMS: atom_id res chain seq x y z
N MET A 1 -44.31 21.25 -18.02
CA MET A 1 -42.95 21.19 -18.61
C MET A 1 -41.79 21.32 -17.59
N ARG A 2 -41.86 22.18 -16.56
CA ARG A 2 -40.74 22.42 -15.60
C ARG A 2 -40.38 21.20 -14.72
N TRP A 3 -41.35 20.38 -14.36
CA TRP A 3 -41.15 19.25 -13.45
C TRP A 3 -40.47 18.06 -14.12
N ILE A 4 -40.69 17.89 -15.42
CA ILE A 4 -39.99 16.89 -16.25
C ILE A 4 -38.49 17.22 -16.30
N ARG A 5 -38.13 18.50 -16.39
CA ARG A 5 -36.73 18.95 -16.39
C ARG A 5 -36.04 18.70 -15.04
N LEU A 6 -36.76 18.88 -13.93
CA LEU A 6 -36.28 18.57 -12.58
C LEU A 6 -36.11 17.07 -12.36
N ALA A 7 -37.06 16.25 -12.82
CA ALA A 7 -36.97 14.80 -12.76
C ALA A 7 -35.81 14.26 -13.62
N LEU A 8 -35.61 14.81 -14.83
CA LEU A 8 -34.50 14.41 -15.71
C LEU A 8 -33.14 14.79 -15.11
N ALA A 9 -33.02 15.98 -14.50
CA ALA A 9 -31.80 16.43 -13.84
C ALA A 9 -31.46 15.56 -12.62
N ALA A 10 -32.48 15.15 -11.84
CA ALA A 10 -32.30 14.23 -10.73
C ALA A 10 -31.84 12.84 -11.19
N CYS A 11 -32.42 12.30 -12.28
CA CYS A 11 -31.98 11.03 -12.86
C CYS A 11 -30.54 11.07 -13.39
N LEU A 12 -30.11 12.20 -13.96
CA LEU A 12 -28.73 12.39 -14.40
C LEU A 12 -27.73 12.40 -13.24
N LEU A 13 -28.11 12.98 -12.09
CA LEU A 13 -27.27 12.99 -10.88
C LEU A 13 -27.20 11.60 -10.20
N LEU A 14 -28.23 10.77 -10.35
CA LEU A 14 -28.24 9.39 -9.83
C LEU A 14 -27.42 8.41 -10.69
N SER A 15 -27.07 8.79 -11.91
CA SER A 15 -26.36 7.92 -12.86
C SER A 15 -24.84 7.89 -12.65
N THR A 16 -24.30 8.77 -11.79
CA THR A 16 -22.87 8.78 -11.44
C THR A 16 -22.58 7.82 -10.29
N VAL A 17 -23.07 6.58 -10.38
CA VAL A 17 -22.50 5.49 -9.58
C VAL A 17 -21.13 5.22 -10.19
N THR A 18 -20.11 5.88 -9.64
CA THR A 18 -18.72 5.54 -9.92
C THR A 18 -18.56 4.08 -9.52
N ALA A 19 -18.34 3.20 -10.49
CA ALA A 19 -17.90 1.84 -10.21
C ALA A 19 -16.72 1.94 -9.24
N ALA A 20 -16.81 1.25 -8.10
CA ALA A 20 -15.68 1.19 -7.18
C ALA A 20 -14.46 0.73 -7.98
N PRO A 21 -13.31 1.44 -7.88
CA PRO A 21 -12.11 1.01 -8.58
C PRO A 21 -11.82 -0.44 -8.17
N ASP A 22 -11.50 -1.28 -9.16
CA ASP A 22 -11.08 -2.66 -8.91
C ASP A 22 -9.87 -2.60 -7.97
N GLU A 23 -10.10 -2.93 -6.69
CA GLU A 23 -9.04 -2.91 -5.69
C GLU A 23 -8.10 -4.07 -5.99
N LYS A 24 -7.00 -3.74 -6.66
CA LYS A 24 -5.92 -4.69 -6.92
C LYS A 24 -5.29 -5.10 -5.60
N ARG A 25 -5.14 -6.40 -5.38
CA ARG A 25 -4.65 -6.96 -4.12
C ARG A 25 -3.56 -7.99 -4.35
N ILE A 26 -2.66 -8.11 -3.38
CA ILE A 26 -1.70 -9.21 -3.28
C ILE A 26 -2.06 -10.07 -2.08
N SER A 27 -2.01 -11.39 -2.27
CA SER A 27 -2.15 -12.35 -1.17
C SER A 27 -0.79 -12.89 -0.78
N ILE A 28 -0.52 -12.92 0.52
CA ILE A 28 0.71 -13.39 1.13
C ILE A 28 0.36 -14.64 1.94
N TYR A 29 1.08 -15.72 1.67
CA TYR A 29 0.91 -16.99 2.34
C TYR A 29 2.22 -17.34 3.03
N SER A 30 2.15 -17.63 4.33
CA SER A 30 3.32 -17.96 5.13
C SER A 30 2.96 -18.94 6.24
N PRO A 31 3.93 -19.64 6.86
CA PRO A 31 3.64 -20.56 7.95
C PRO A 31 2.98 -19.91 9.18
N VAL A 32 3.14 -18.59 9.35
CA VAL A 32 2.67 -17.85 10.54
C VAL A 32 1.42 -17.01 10.28
N ALA A 33 1.14 -16.64 9.03
CA ALA A 33 0.01 -15.80 8.66
C ALA A 33 -0.34 -15.89 7.16
N ASP A 34 -1.64 -15.80 6.87
CA ASP A 34 -2.21 -15.67 5.52
C ASP A 34 -3.09 -14.41 5.47
N TYR A 35 -2.82 -13.50 4.54
CA TYR A 35 -3.53 -12.22 4.45
C TYR A 35 -3.38 -11.58 3.06
N SER A 36 -4.19 -10.54 2.81
CA SER A 36 -4.17 -9.81 1.54
C SER A 36 -4.07 -8.31 1.75
N LEU A 37 -3.15 -7.67 1.04
CA LEU A 37 -2.92 -6.23 1.07
C LEU A 37 -3.38 -5.57 -0.23
N ASN A 38 -3.75 -4.30 -0.13
CA ASN A 38 -4.10 -3.48 -1.29
C ASN A 38 -2.83 -3.04 -2.02
N ILE A 39 -2.88 -3.05 -3.34
CA ILE A 39 -1.84 -2.52 -4.21
C ILE A 39 -2.20 -1.08 -4.54
N ALA A 40 -1.25 -0.17 -4.29
CA ALA A 40 -1.35 1.23 -4.66
C ALA A 40 -0.60 1.47 -5.97
N GLU A 41 -1.27 2.08 -6.95
CA GLU A 41 -0.60 2.54 -8.16
C GLU A 41 0.03 3.92 -7.92
N ARG A 42 1.30 4.09 -8.29
CA ARG A 42 2.00 5.38 -8.36
C ARG A 42 2.86 5.44 -9.61
N ASP A 43 2.71 6.49 -10.40
CA ASP A 43 3.47 6.70 -11.65
C ASP A 43 3.40 5.49 -12.60
N GLY A 44 2.21 4.86 -12.70
CA GLY A 44 1.99 3.68 -13.53
C GLY A 44 2.67 2.40 -13.03
N LYS A 45 3.12 2.38 -11.77
CA LYS A 45 3.74 1.23 -11.12
C LYS A 45 2.96 0.82 -9.89
N ASP A 46 2.87 -0.49 -9.71
CA ASP A 46 2.26 -1.09 -8.54
C ASP A 46 3.23 -1.08 -7.36
N TYR A 47 2.73 -0.63 -6.21
CA TYR A 47 3.42 -0.64 -4.93
C TYR A 47 2.55 -1.26 -3.84
N VAL A 48 3.20 -1.82 -2.83
CA VAL A 48 2.57 -2.36 -1.63
C VAL A 48 3.37 -1.91 -0.42
N GLY A 49 2.69 -1.69 0.71
CA GLY A 49 3.32 -1.26 1.96
C GLY A 49 4.28 -2.32 2.50
N LEU A 50 5.59 -2.04 2.52
CA LEU A 50 6.58 -3.00 3.02
C LEU A 50 6.39 -3.31 4.52
N LEU A 51 6.01 -2.33 5.33
CA LEU A 51 5.74 -2.57 6.75
C LEU A 51 4.53 -3.47 6.93
N GLU A 52 3.45 -3.22 6.18
CA GLU A 52 2.22 -4.03 6.22
C GLU A 52 2.48 -5.48 5.82
N ILE A 53 3.44 -5.74 4.92
CA ILE A 53 3.90 -7.10 4.59
C ILE A 53 4.64 -7.74 5.78
N LEU A 54 5.42 -6.97 6.53
CA LEU A 54 6.29 -7.54 7.55
C LEU A 54 5.61 -7.64 8.92
N GLU A 55 4.64 -6.79 9.22
CA GLU A 55 3.93 -6.75 10.51
C GLU A 55 3.34 -8.11 10.93
N PRO A 56 2.63 -8.85 10.05
CA PRO A 56 2.10 -10.17 10.43
C PRO A 56 3.17 -11.26 10.53
N LEU A 57 4.37 -11.01 9.99
CA LEU A 57 5.45 -11.99 9.89
C LEU A 57 6.47 -11.88 11.03
N GLY A 58 6.45 -10.77 11.79
CA GLY A 58 7.38 -10.57 12.90
C GLY A 58 7.44 -9.12 13.39
N ALA A 59 8.32 -8.87 14.36
CA ALA A 59 8.49 -7.54 14.92
C ALA A 59 9.13 -6.62 13.88
N VAL A 60 8.44 -5.56 13.46
CA VAL A 60 8.93 -4.60 12.48
C VAL A 60 8.89 -3.18 13.03
N SER A 61 9.90 -2.38 12.66
CA SER A 61 9.90 -0.93 12.89
C SER A 61 10.67 -0.22 11.79
N ALA A 62 10.27 1.02 11.50
CA ALA A 62 10.99 1.86 10.54
C ALA A 62 11.20 3.27 11.07
N LYS A 63 12.31 3.89 10.68
CA LYS A 63 12.67 5.25 11.06
C LYS A 63 13.34 5.97 9.90
N SER A 64 12.85 7.16 9.59
CA SER A 64 13.51 8.10 8.68
C SER A 64 14.50 8.98 9.46
N ASP A 65 15.69 9.15 8.89
CA ASP A 65 16.80 9.93 9.43
C ASP A 65 17.49 10.68 8.28
N GLY A 66 16.93 11.84 7.91
CA GLY A 66 17.35 12.60 6.73
C GLY A 66 17.16 11.80 5.45
N GLU A 67 18.25 11.59 4.70
CA GLU A 67 18.25 10.79 3.47
C GLU A 67 18.25 9.26 3.71
N LYS A 68 18.38 8.84 4.96
CA LYS A 68 18.45 7.43 5.34
C LYS A 68 17.11 6.96 5.87
N TRP A 69 16.73 5.75 5.48
CA TRP A 69 15.58 5.06 6.01
C TRP A 69 16.05 3.73 6.61
N LYS A 70 15.83 3.54 7.91
CA LYS A 70 16.21 2.34 8.64
C LYS A 70 14.97 1.49 8.86
N LEU A 71 15.05 0.22 8.49
CA LEU A 71 14.03 -0.81 8.70
C LEU A 71 14.63 -1.89 9.59
N ARG A 72 13.96 -2.22 10.69
CA ARG A 72 14.31 -3.37 11.51
C ARG A 72 13.20 -4.41 11.39
N PHE A 73 13.59 -5.65 11.10
CA PHE A 73 12.73 -6.82 11.12
C PHE A 73 13.36 -7.89 12.01
N ASN A 74 12.70 -8.21 13.12
CA ASN A 74 13.24 -9.00 14.21
C ASN A 74 14.63 -8.48 14.63
N ASP A 75 15.68 -9.29 14.43
CA ASP A 75 17.06 -8.94 14.80
C ASP A 75 17.91 -8.47 13.61
N THR A 76 17.31 -8.30 12.43
CA THR A 76 17.99 -7.77 11.24
C THR A 76 17.63 -6.30 11.03
N GLU A 77 18.65 -5.46 10.83
CA GLU A 77 18.49 -4.06 10.45
C GLU A 77 18.96 -3.82 9.01
N GLY A 78 18.10 -3.23 8.18
CA GLY A 78 18.43 -2.73 6.85
C GLY A 78 18.43 -1.20 6.82
N GLN A 79 19.46 -0.60 6.22
CA GLN A 79 19.51 0.84 5.94
C GLN A 79 19.46 1.09 4.45
N PHE A 80 18.49 1.90 4.05
CA PHE A 80 18.28 2.36 2.69
C PHE A 80 18.65 3.84 2.60
N THR A 81 19.13 4.27 1.44
CA THR A 81 19.33 5.69 1.12
C THR A 81 18.30 6.07 0.06
N ASN A 82 17.74 7.26 0.17
CA ASN A 82 16.80 7.78 -0.82
C ASN A 82 17.37 7.69 -2.25
N GLY A 83 16.55 7.26 -3.20
CA GLY A 83 16.94 7.01 -4.59
C GLY A 83 17.76 5.73 -4.82
N GLY A 84 18.17 5.03 -3.76
CA GLY A 84 18.90 3.76 -3.84
C GLY A 84 17.98 2.55 -4.01
N ASN A 85 18.48 1.52 -4.70
CA ASN A 85 17.84 0.21 -4.82
C ASN A 85 18.57 -0.90 -4.03
N LYS A 86 19.54 -0.52 -3.20
CA LYS A 86 20.32 -1.41 -2.35
C LYS A 86 20.20 -0.96 -0.91
N ALA A 87 20.22 -1.94 -0.01
CA ALA A 87 20.26 -1.70 1.42
C ALA A 87 21.59 -2.18 2.01
N ARG A 88 22.09 -1.47 3.02
CA ARG A 88 23.13 -2.00 3.89
C ARG A 88 22.46 -2.83 4.98
N ILE A 89 22.73 -4.13 4.99
CA ILE A 89 22.21 -5.04 6.01
C ILE A 89 23.20 -5.15 7.16
N ARG A 90 22.68 -5.09 8.38
CA ARG A 90 23.36 -5.43 9.63
C ARG A 90 22.53 -6.51 10.31
N GLY A 91 23.08 -7.73 10.32
CA GLY A 91 22.57 -8.87 11.06
C GLY A 91 23.72 -9.51 11.81
N HIS A 92 23.41 -10.23 12.88
CA HIS A 92 24.37 -11.13 13.50
C HIS A 92 24.57 -12.32 12.55
N ASP A 93 25.83 -12.69 12.31
CA ASP A 93 26.21 -13.98 11.72
C ASP A 93 25.67 -15.13 12.59
#